data_AF-A0A3N5WSJ8-F1
#
_entry.id   AF-A0A3N5WSJ8-F1
#
_cell.length_a   1.000
_cell.length_b   1.000
_cell.length_c   1.000
_cell.angle_alpha   90.00
_cell.angle_beta   90.00
_cell.angle_gamma   90.00
#
_symmetry.space_group_name_H-M   'P 1'
#
loop_
_entity.id
_entity.type
_entity.pdbx_description
1 polymer ?
#
loop_
_entity_poly.entity_id
_entity_poly.type
_entity_poly.pdbx_seq_one_letter_code
_entity_poly.pdbx_strand_id
1 'polypeptide(L)' 'MAAITNAFEMAQRQFDHVAELLKLDQQVAEFLRWPMREYHFRIPVRMDDGTIRVFE' A
#
# COMPACT_ATOMS: atom_id res chain seq x y z
N MET A 1 -8.87 -14.28 -17.83
CA MET A 1 -8.40 -12.95 -17.34
C MET A 1 -8.10 -13.11 -15.87
N ALA A 2 -6.83 -12.96 -15.44
CA ALA A 2 -6.53 -12.91 -14.02
C ALA A 2 -7.20 -11.65 -13.46
N ALA A 3 -8.11 -11.81 -12.52
CA ALA A 3 -8.67 -10.66 -11.82
C ALA A 3 -7.52 -9.92 -11.16
N ILE A 4 -7.35 -8.63 -11.48
CA ILE A 4 -6.38 -7.76 -10.81
C ILE A 4 -6.81 -7.74 -9.34
N THR A 5 -6.07 -8.47 -8.50
CA THR A 5 -6.38 -8.54 -7.08
C THR A 5 -5.99 -7.21 -6.48
N ASN A 6 -6.94 -6.52 -5.86
CA ASN A 6 -6.65 -5.32 -5.10
C ASN A 6 -5.85 -5.73 -3.84
N ALA A 7 -4.53 -5.56 -3.88
CA ALA A 7 -3.64 -5.95 -2.79
C ALA A 7 -3.95 -5.21 -1.49
N PHE A 8 -4.45 -3.97 -1.59
CA PHE A 8 -4.85 -3.17 -0.43
C PHE A 8 -6.08 -3.76 0.26
N GLU A 9 -7.14 -4.07 -0.49
CA GLU A 9 -8.33 -4.73 0.07
C GLU A 9 -8.01 -6.09 0.67
N MET A 10 -7.14 -6.86 0.03
CA MET A 10 -6.69 -8.16 0.55
C MET A 10 -5.98 -7.99 1.90
N ALA A 11 -5.05 -7.04 2.00
CA ALA A 11 -4.33 -6.75 3.23
C ALA A 11 -5.27 -6.26 4.35
N GLN A 12 -6.24 -5.40 4.03
CA GLN A 12 -7.24 -4.95 5.00
C GLN A 12 -8.09 -6.09 5.55
N ARG A 13 -8.55 -7.03 4.71
CA ARG A 13 -9.31 -8.20 5.19
C ARG A 13 -8.49 -9.07 6.14
N GLN A 14 -7.21 -9.25 5.85
CA GLN A 14 -6.30 -10.00 6.72
C GLN A 14 -6.06 -9.28 8.04
N PHE A 15 -5.87 -7.95 7.99
CA PHE A 15 -5.71 -7.12 9.18
C PHE A 15 -6.95 -7.20 10.08
N ASP A 16 -8.15 -7.08 9.52
CA ASP A 16 -9.42 -7.12 10.28
C ASP A 16 -9.60 -8.42 11.04
N HIS A 17 -9.32 -9.54 10.37
CA HIS A 17 -9.41 -10.85 10.99
C HIS A 17 -8.49 -10.97 12.20
N VAL A 18 -7.25 -10.51 12.09
CA VAL A 18 -6.28 -10.56 13.19
C VAL A 18 -6.63 -9.57 14.29
N ALA A 19 -7.12 -8.37 13.95
CA ALA A 19 -7.56 -7.37 14.92
C ALA A 19 -8.71 -7.88 15.80
N GLU A 20 -9.65 -8.62 15.20
CA GLU A 20 -10.73 -9.29 15.93
C GLU A 20 -10.21 -10.37 16.87
N LEU A 21 -9.29 -11.24 16.40
CA LEU A 21 -8.67 -12.28 17.22
C LEU A 21 -7.90 -11.72 18.41
N LEU A 22 -7.22 -10.58 18.22
CA LEU A 22 -6.49 -9.87 19.27
C LEU A 22 -7.38 -9.02 20.18
N LYS A 23 -8.68 -8.88 19.86
CA LYS A 23 -9.62 -8.00 20.56
C LYS A 23 -9.08 -6.57 20.70
N LEU A 24 -8.51 -6.05 19.62
CA LEU A 24 -8.04 -4.67 19.60
C LEU A 24 -9.21 -3.71 19.84
N ASP A 25 -8.94 -2.63 20.56
CA ASP A 25 -9.88 -1.52 20.65
C ASP A 25 -10.16 -0.97 19.25
N GLN A 26 -11.43 -0.66 18.97
CA GLN A 26 -11.85 -0.23 17.64
C GLN A 26 -11.10 1.01 17.17
N GLN A 27 -10.80 1.96 18.06
CA GLN A 27 -10.08 3.18 17.71
C GLN A 27 -8.64 2.87 17.31
N VAL A 28 -8.01 1.90 17.97
CA VAL A 28 -6.65 1.44 17.64
C VAL A 28 -6.64 0.71 16.31
N ALA A 29 -7.63 -0.16 16.06
CA ALA A 29 -7.75 -0.89 14.81
C ALA A 29 -7.96 0.07 13.61
N GLU A 30 -8.85 1.05 13.74
CA GLU A 30 -9.11 2.05 12.70
C GLU A 30 -7.87 2.91 12.40
N PHE A 31 -7.11 3.29 13.43
CA PHE A 31 -5.86 4.04 13.24
C PHE A 31 -4.80 3.24 12.49
N LEU A 32 -4.61 1.96 12.83
CA LEU A 32 -3.62 1.08 12.21
C LEU A 32 -4.03 0.57 10.82
N ARG A 33 -5.32 0.65 10.48
CA ARG A 33 -5.87 0.18 9.20
C ARG A 33 -5.36 0.99 7.99
N TRP A 34 -4.95 2.23 8.21
CA TRP A 34 -4.56 3.16 7.14
C TRP A 34 -3.08 3.56 7.25
N PRO A 35 -2.37 3.69 6.12
CA PRO A 35 -1.00 4.21 6.14
C PRO A 35 -1.01 5.66 6.63
N MET A 36 -0.18 5.97 7.62
CA MET A 36 -0.10 7.35 8.15
C MET A 36 0.48 8.34 7.13
N ARG A 37 1.31 7.86 6.20
CA ARG A 37 1.95 8.65 5.14
C ARG A 37 2.14 7.77 3.92
N GLU A 38 1.83 8.32 2.77
CA GLU A 38 2.08 7.71 1.46
C GLU A 38 2.77 8.75 0.59
N TYR A 39 3.86 8.34 -0.05
CA TYR A 39 4.64 9.23 -0.91
C TYR A 39 4.71 8.63 -2.30
N HIS A 40 4.32 9.44 -3.28
CA HIS A 40 4.45 9.15 -4.69
C HIS A 40 5.51 10.07 -5.27
N PHE A 41 6.52 9.48 -5.90
CA PHE A 41 7.63 10.23 -6.46
C PHE A 41 7.73 9.96 -7.95
N ARG A 42 8.19 10.97 -8.67
CA ARG A 42 8.62 10.80 -10.04
C ARG A 42 10.13 10.89 -10.10
N ILE A 43 10.78 9.79 -10.44
CA ILE A 43 12.23 9.68 -10.41
C ILE A 43 12.75 9.76 -11.86
N PRO A 44 13.43 10.85 -12.24
CA PRO A 44 14.12 10.92 -13.52
C PRO A 44 15.40 10.06 -13.46
N VAL A 45 15.54 9.17 -14.43
CA VAL A 45 16.72 8.32 -14.61
C VAL A 45 17.37 8.68 -15.92
N ARG A 46 18.69 8.88 -15.90
CA ARG A 46 19.52 9.00 -17.10
C ARG A 46 19.81 7.60 -17.61
N MET A 47 19.39 7.33 -18.84
CA MET A 47 19.57 6.06 -19.51
C MET A 47 20.97 5.96 -20.13
N ASP A 48 21.41 4.76 -20.49
CA ASP A 48 22.72 4.52 -21.09
C ASP A 48 22.90 5.24 -22.44
N ASP A 49 21.81 5.48 -23.17
CA ASP A 49 21.79 6.26 -24.42
C ASP A 49 21.84 7.79 -24.21
N GLY A 50 21.91 8.23 -22.95
CA GLY A 50 21.96 9.64 -22.55
C GLY A 50 20.58 10.30 -22.43
N THR A 51 19.48 9.63 -22.79
CA THR A 51 18.13 10.18 -22.62
C THR A 51 17.69 10.18 -21.16
N ILE A 52 16.70 11.02 -20.82
CA ILE A 52 16.07 11.01 -19.49
C ILE A 52 14.69 10.38 -19.59
N ARG A 53 14.44 9.38 -18.74
CA ARG A 53 13.11 8.78 -18.56
C ARG A 53 12.64 9.00 -17.13
N VAL A 54 11.40 9.43 -16.97
CA VAL A 54 10.78 9.64 -15.65
C VAL A 54 9.91 8.44 -15.32
N PHE A 55 10.15 7.85 -14.15
CA PHE A 55 9.38 6.72 -13.62
C PHE A 55 8.54 7.17 -12.43
N GLU A 56 7.41 6.49 -12.23
CA GLU A 56 6.52 6.64 -11.08
C GLU A 56 6.69 5.43 -10.14
#